data_AF-A0A3G2JQ35-F1
#
_entry.id   AF-A0A3G2JQ35-F1
#
_cell.length_a   1.000
_cell.length_b   1.000
_cell.length_c   1.000
_cell.angle_alpha   90.00
_cell.angle_beta   90.00
_cell.angle_gamma   90.00
#
_symmetry.space_group_name_H-M   'P 1'
#
loop_
_entity.id
_entity.type
_entity.pdbx_description
1 polymer ?
#
loop_
_entity_poly.entity_id
_entity_poly.type
_entity_poly.pdbx_seq_one_letter_code
_entity_poly.pdbx_strand_id
1 'polypeptide(L)'
;MTVSIARQDAPALGGDGSILMRQRRDHARLDAMMRRYTAAEGQSRDLERLWQDIVQLVFSHAFAEETVLWPVLRRVAPDGESLTGRVEEEHQAINDLIAQVEKSVDDPRRTAWIEEAFALIRQDIRDEEDELLPRLREAFDDRRLRRIGAAWEAVRATAPTHPHPGVPRRPPANVVRGVPLSVFDRVRDAVSGISPTVRTALTLTGTAVAAVVVALVVRAVRGRPRRARGST
;
A
#
# COMPACT_ATOMS: atom_id res chain seq x y z
N MET A 1 1.66 -2.41 26.81
CA MET A 1 0.71 -2.52 25.69
C MET A 1 0.92 -1.30 24.82
N THR A 2 1.30 -1.50 23.57
CA THR A 2 1.39 -0.42 22.57
C THR A 2 0.00 0.10 22.28
N VAL A 3 -0.15 1.42 22.18
CA VAL A 3 -1.43 2.03 21.80
C VAL A 3 -1.53 1.97 20.29
N SER A 4 -2.65 1.46 19.77
CA SER A 4 -3.00 1.48 18.35
C SER A 4 -2.80 2.87 17.74
N ILE A 5 -2.25 2.94 16.53
CA ILE A 5 -2.10 4.25 15.87
C ILE A 5 -3.46 4.86 15.51
N ALA A 6 -4.50 4.03 15.32
CA ALA A 6 -5.85 4.47 14.93
C ALA A 6 -6.44 5.51 15.90
N ARG A 7 -6.03 5.44 17.17
CA ARG A 7 -6.52 6.25 18.29
C ARG A 7 -5.63 7.44 18.62
N GLN A 8 -4.58 7.68 17.84
CA GLN A 8 -3.60 8.73 18.10
C GLN A 8 -3.74 9.91 17.11
N ASP A 9 -3.38 11.10 17.58
CA ASP A 9 -3.43 12.33 16.80
C ASP A 9 -2.13 12.58 16.01
N ALA A 10 -2.13 13.61 15.17
CA ALA A 10 -0.97 13.92 14.32
C ALA A 10 0.31 14.17 15.13
N PRO A 11 0.32 14.99 16.22
CA PRO A 11 1.51 15.14 17.06
C PRO A 11 2.05 13.81 17.61
N ALA A 12 1.20 12.94 18.15
CA ALA A 12 1.61 11.64 18.68
C ALA A 12 2.24 10.74 17.60
N LEU A 13 1.76 10.85 16.36
CA LEU A 13 2.22 10.08 15.22
C LEU A 13 3.40 10.73 14.46
N GLY A 14 3.96 11.85 14.94
CA GLY A 14 5.12 12.51 14.33
C GLY A 14 4.80 13.57 13.26
N GLY A 15 3.57 14.09 13.28
CA GLY A 15 3.02 15.14 12.41
C GLY A 15 2.38 14.60 11.13
N ASP A 16 1.65 15.46 10.41
CA ASP A 16 0.82 15.08 9.25
C ASP A 16 1.58 14.35 8.13
N GLY A 17 2.86 14.70 7.94
CA GLY A 17 3.70 14.10 6.91
C GLY A 17 4.33 12.76 7.30
N SER A 18 4.14 12.28 8.54
CA SER A 18 4.74 11.03 9.02
C SER A 18 4.16 9.82 8.30
N ILE A 19 4.93 8.73 8.23
CA ILE A 19 4.41 7.47 7.69
C ILE A 19 3.18 6.99 8.46
N LEU A 20 3.19 7.08 9.79
CA LEU A 20 2.08 6.62 10.63
C LEU A 20 0.79 7.40 10.37
N MET A 21 0.90 8.73 10.18
CA MET A 21 -0.27 9.56 9.90
C MET A 21 -0.74 9.42 8.44
N ARG A 22 0.13 8.99 7.51
CA ARG A 22 -0.30 8.62 6.15
C ARG A 22 -1.07 7.31 6.17
N GLN A 23 -0.51 6.30 6.86
CA GLN A 23 -1.11 4.98 7.04
C GLN A 23 -2.52 5.06 7.61
N ARG A 24 -2.67 5.68 8.79
CA ARG A 24 -3.97 5.89 9.43
C ARG A 24 -4.99 6.62 8.54
N ARG A 25 -4.56 7.58 7.71
CA ARG A 25 -5.47 8.30 6.79
C ARG A 25 -5.96 7.41 5.67
N ASP A 26 -5.07 6.61 5.09
CA ASP A 26 -5.43 5.66 4.05
C ASP A 26 -6.35 4.57 4.61
N HIS A 27 -6.07 4.02 5.79
CA HIS A 27 -6.93 3.03 6.46
C HIS A 27 -8.33 3.56 6.73
N ALA A 28 -8.44 4.76 7.32
CA ALA A 28 -9.73 5.39 7.58
C ALA A 28 -10.50 5.68 6.27
N ARG A 29 -9.79 6.09 5.21
CA ARG A 29 -10.38 6.31 3.88
C ARG A 29 -10.89 5.00 3.28
N LEU A 30 -10.09 3.95 3.32
CA LEU A 30 -10.42 2.64 2.77
C LEU A 30 -11.63 2.03 3.48
N ASP A 31 -11.64 2.06 4.81
CA ASP A 31 -12.77 1.62 5.64
C ASP A 31 -14.05 2.41 5.34
N ALA A 32 -13.97 3.74 5.16
CA ALA A 32 -15.12 4.53 4.75
C ALA A 32 -15.63 4.18 3.34
N MET A 33 -14.73 3.90 2.39
CA MET A 33 -15.09 3.49 1.03
C MET A 33 -15.74 2.10 1.02
N MET A 34 -15.19 1.12 1.75
CA MET A 34 -15.76 -0.22 1.89
C MET A 34 -17.16 -0.19 2.53
N ARG A 35 -17.37 0.64 3.57
CA ARG A 35 -18.71 0.85 4.15
C ARG A 35 -19.70 1.41 3.14
N ARG A 36 -19.30 2.44 2.38
CA ARG A 36 -20.14 3.03 1.33
C ARG A 36 -20.48 2.01 0.24
N TYR A 37 -19.52 1.17 -0.15
CA TYR A 37 -19.73 0.11 -1.12
C TYR A 37 -20.76 -0.91 -0.61
N THR A 38 -20.60 -1.37 0.63
CA THR A 38 -21.48 -2.37 1.26
C THR A 38 -22.91 -1.85 1.45
N ALA A 39 -23.06 -0.56 1.74
CA ALA A 39 -24.36 0.07 1.97
C ALA A 39 -25.10 0.47 0.68
N ALA A 40 -24.45 0.39 -0.49
CA ALA A 40 -25.06 0.76 -1.76
C ALA A 40 -26.02 -0.33 -2.25
N GLU A 41 -27.17 0.08 -2.79
CA GLU A 41 -28.14 -0.81 -3.38
C GLU A 41 -28.05 -0.80 -4.91
N GLY A 42 -28.17 -1.98 -5.52
CA GLY A 42 -28.16 -2.15 -6.97
C GLY A 42 -26.79 -1.92 -7.61
N GLN A 43 -26.70 -2.22 -8.90
CA GLN A 43 -25.50 -1.93 -9.69
C GLN A 43 -25.62 -0.54 -10.31
N SER A 44 -24.60 0.30 -10.13
CA SER A 44 -24.54 1.63 -10.72
C SER A 44 -23.14 1.96 -11.21
N ARG A 45 -23.02 2.91 -12.14
CA ARG A 45 -21.72 3.42 -12.60
C ARG A 45 -20.92 4.06 -11.46
N ASP A 46 -21.58 4.63 -10.47
CA ASP A 46 -20.92 5.18 -9.28
C ASP A 46 -20.38 4.08 -8.36
N LEU A 47 -21.12 2.98 -8.20
CA LEU A 47 -20.67 1.83 -7.41
C LEU A 47 -19.46 1.14 -8.06
N GLU A 48 -19.47 1.01 -9.39
CA GLU A 48 -18.33 0.48 -10.12
C GLU A 48 -17.10 1.40 -9.99
N ARG A 49 -17.26 2.72 -10.11
CA ARG A 49 -16.16 3.66 -9.84
C ARG A 49 -15.63 3.54 -8.41
N LEU A 50 -16.52 3.41 -7.42
CA LEU A 50 -16.11 3.21 -6.03
C LEU A 50 -15.32 1.91 -5.84
N TRP A 51 -15.71 0.83 -6.52
CA TRP A 51 -14.93 -0.41 -6.54
C TRP A 51 -13.52 -0.19 -7.09
N GLN A 52 -13.41 0.46 -8.25
CA GLN A 52 -12.11 0.76 -8.85
C GLN A 52 -11.23 1.65 -7.96
N ASP A 53 -11.82 2.65 -7.31
CA ASP A 53 -11.11 3.49 -6.34
C ASP A 53 -10.62 2.70 -5.11
N ILE A 54 -11.40 1.72 -4.62
CA ILE A 54 -11.01 0.82 -3.52
C ILE A 54 -9.82 -0.04 -3.96
N VAL A 55 -9.92 -0.71 -5.11
CA VAL A 55 -8.88 -1.53 -5.72
C VAL A 55 -7.58 -0.71 -5.81
N GLN A 56 -7.63 0.44 -6.49
CA GLN A 56 -6.45 1.29 -6.67
C GLN A 56 -5.81 1.72 -5.34
N LEU A 57 -6.62 2.06 -4.34
CA LEU A 57 -6.12 2.43 -3.02
C LEU A 57 -5.39 1.26 -2.37
N VAL A 58 -6.00 0.06 -2.33
CA VAL A 58 -5.40 -1.16 -1.76
C VAL A 58 -4.06 -1.47 -2.41
N PHE A 59 -3.99 -1.53 -3.74
CA PHE A 59 -2.75 -1.91 -4.44
C PHE A 59 -1.64 -0.88 -4.27
N SER A 60 -1.95 0.40 -4.44
CA SER A 60 -0.93 1.44 -4.35
C SER A 60 -0.36 1.58 -2.94
N HIS A 61 -1.20 1.32 -1.94
CA HIS A 61 -0.84 1.31 -0.53
C HIS A 61 0.09 0.13 -0.21
N ALA A 62 -0.38 -1.10 -0.41
CA ALA A 62 0.38 -2.33 -0.14
C ALA A 62 1.72 -2.37 -0.89
N PHE A 63 1.74 -1.94 -2.16
CA PHE A 63 2.97 -1.86 -2.93
C PHE A 63 4.02 -0.94 -2.29
N ALA A 64 3.60 0.21 -1.78
CA ALA A 64 4.50 1.16 -1.14
C ALA A 64 5.01 0.64 0.22
N GLU A 65 4.22 -0.13 0.94
CA GLU A 65 4.62 -0.76 2.19
C GLU A 65 5.65 -1.86 1.99
N GLU A 66 5.39 -2.78 1.07
CA GLU A 66 6.32 -3.87 0.76
C GLU A 66 7.65 -3.34 0.21
N THR A 67 7.59 -2.23 -0.51
CA THR A 67 8.76 -1.58 -1.08
C THR A 67 9.55 -0.76 -0.06
N VAL A 68 8.89 -0.08 0.88
CA VAL A 68 9.55 0.88 1.79
C VAL A 68 9.43 0.46 3.25
N LEU A 69 8.22 0.17 3.71
CA LEU A 69 7.89 0.04 5.13
C LEU A 69 8.37 -1.28 5.73
N TRP A 70 8.07 -2.41 5.11
CA TRP A 70 8.48 -3.74 5.58
C TRP A 70 9.99 -3.91 5.63
N PRO A 71 10.78 -3.48 4.63
CA PRO A 71 12.23 -3.47 4.73
C PRO A 71 12.76 -2.62 5.90
N VAL A 72 12.08 -1.53 6.26
CA VAL A 72 12.43 -0.71 7.42
C VAL A 72 12.07 -1.44 8.73
N LEU A 73 10.86 -2.01 8.83
CA LEU A 73 10.40 -2.71 10.02
C LEU A 73 11.29 -3.91 10.37
N ARG A 74 11.66 -4.73 9.36
CA ARG A 74 12.59 -5.87 9.49
C ARG A 74 13.96 -5.50 10.07
N ARG A 75 14.37 -4.23 9.96
CA ARG A 75 15.66 -3.75 10.51
C ARG A 75 15.60 -3.29 11.95
N VAL A 76 14.40 -3.00 12.46
CA VAL A 76 14.24 -2.40 13.78
C VAL A 76 13.51 -3.30 14.77
N ALA A 77 12.76 -4.29 14.26
CA ALA A 77 12.03 -5.26 15.06
C ALA A 77 12.68 -6.65 14.92
N PRO A 78 13.07 -7.34 16.02
CA PRO A 78 13.62 -8.70 15.97
C PRO A 78 12.69 -9.72 15.29
N ASP A 79 11.39 -9.56 15.49
CA ASP A 79 10.31 -10.35 14.91
C ASP A 79 9.80 -9.79 13.57
N GLY A 80 10.44 -8.74 13.04
CA GLY A 80 9.97 -8.02 11.86
C GLY A 80 9.85 -8.87 10.60
N GLU A 81 10.69 -9.89 10.42
CA GLU A 81 10.56 -10.83 9.28
C GLU A 81 9.25 -11.63 9.37
N SER A 82 8.94 -12.17 10.55
CA SER A 82 7.71 -12.94 10.77
C SER A 82 6.46 -12.08 10.61
N LEU A 83 6.46 -10.87 11.21
CA LEU A 83 5.30 -9.97 11.15
C LEU A 83 4.99 -9.52 9.73
N THR A 84 6.02 -9.08 9.01
CA THR A 84 5.84 -8.63 7.62
C THR A 84 5.56 -9.78 6.66
N GLY A 85 6.03 -11.00 6.97
CA GLY A 85 5.69 -12.20 6.19
C GLY A 85 4.19 -12.51 6.24
N ARG A 86 3.58 -12.43 7.44
CA ARG A 86 2.13 -12.60 7.60
C ARG A 86 1.33 -11.56 6.79
N VAL A 87 1.71 -10.29 6.88
CA VAL A 87 1.05 -9.22 6.10
C VAL A 87 1.25 -9.41 4.59
N GLU A 88 2.44 -9.85 4.15
CA GLU A 88 2.67 -10.20 2.74
C GLU A 88 1.77 -11.35 2.25
N GLU A 89 1.44 -12.32 3.12
CA GLU A 89 0.48 -13.41 2.81
C GLU A 89 -0.96 -12.89 2.76
N GLU A 90 -1.35 -12.00 3.68
CA GLU A 90 -2.67 -11.35 3.70
C GLU A 90 -2.89 -10.50 2.45
N HIS A 91 -1.90 -9.68 2.07
CA HIS A 91 -1.90 -8.95 0.80
C HIS A 91 -2.01 -9.88 -0.41
N GLN A 92 -1.46 -11.11 -0.34
CA GLN A 92 -1.61 -12.09 -1.43
C GLN A 92 -3.04 -12.61 -1.54
N ALA A 93 -3.63 -13.01 -0.42
CA ALA A 93 -5.02 -13.45 -0.39
C ALA A 93 -5.98 -12.35 -0.89
N ILE A 94 -5.77 -11.09 -0.48
CA ILE A 94 -6.55 -9.94 -0.94
C ILE A 94 -6.42 -9.76 -2.47
N ASN A 95 -5.18 -9.81 -2.99
CA ASN A 95 -4.93 -9.66 -4.42
C ASN A 95 -5.61 -10.76 -5.25
N ASP A 96 -5.58 -12.00 -4.77
CA ASP A 96 -6.19 -13.15 -5.44
C ASP A 96 -7.72 -13.04 -5.47
N LEU A 97 -8.34 -12.61 -4.37
CA LEU A 97 -9.78 -12.34 -4.32
C LEU A 97 -10.19 -11.19 -5.24
N ILE A 98 -9.45 -10.08 -5.26
CA ILE A 98 -9.75 -8.96 -6.16
C ILE A 98 -9.62 -9.40 -7.62
N ALA A 99 -8.54 -10.12 -7.97
CA ALA A 99 -8.35 -10.63 -9.32
C ALA A 99 -9.46 -11.62 -9.73
N GLN A 100 -9.99 -12.39 -8.78
CA GLN A 100 -11.16 -13.26 -8.99
C GLN A 100 -12.42 -12.44 -9.24
N VAL A 101 -12.68 -11.38 -8.46
CA VAL A 101 -13.81 -10.46 -8.62
C VAL A 101 -13.79 -9.76 -9.98
N GLU A 102 -12.63 -9.28 -10.42
CA GLU A 102 -12.45 -8.61 -11.71
C GLU A 102 -12.72 -9.53 -12.91
N LYS A 103 -12.43 -10.84 -12.78
CA LYS A 103 -12.66 -11.83 -13.85
C LYS A 103 -14.09 -12.37 -13.90
N SER A 104 -14.89 -12.14 -12.88
CA SER A 104 -16.16 -12.83 -12.65
C SER A 104 -17.33 -11.88 -12.41
N VAL A 105 -17.49 -10.90 -13.31
CA VAL A 105 -18.50 -9.83 -13.21
C VAL A 105 -19.93 -10.37 -13.04
N ASP A 106 -20.26 -11.46 -13.73
CA ASP A 106 -21.61 -12.06 -13.74
C ASP A 106 -21.74 -13.30 -12.82
N ASP A 107 -20.72 -13.63 -12.01
CA ASP A 107 -20.78 -14.80 -11.12
C ASP A 107 -21.61 -14.47 -9.86
N PRO A 108 -22.62 -15.30 -9.50
CA PRO A 108 -23.41 -15.11 -8.27
C PRO A 108 -22.58 -15.05 -6.99
N ARG A 109 -21.37 -15.62 -6.98
CA ARG A 109 -20.44 -15.61 -5.84
C ARG A 109 -19.62 -14.33 -5.73
N ARG A 110 -19.67 -13.43 -6.72
CA ARG A 110 -18.89 -12.19 -6.75
C ARG A 110 -19.05 -11.37 -5.47
N THR A 111 -20.28 -11.23 -4.98
CA THR A 111 -20.56 -10.51 -3.72
C THR A 111 -19.85 -11.14 -2.54
N ALA A 112 -19.86 -12.47 -2.42
CA ALA A 112 -19.20 -13.17 -1.33
C ALA A 112 -17.68 -12.98 -1.35
N TRP A 113 -17.04 -13.00 -2.53
CA TRP A 113 -15.60 -12.72 -2.66
C TRP A 113 -15.24 -11.28 -2.29
N ILE A 114 -16.12 -10.31 -2.60
CA ILE A 114 -15.93 -8.92 -2.19
C ILE A 114 -16.01 -8.79 -0.65
N GLU A 115 -17.01 -9.44 -0.04
CA GLU A 115 -17.16 -9.44 1.42
C GLU A 115 -15.95 -10.09 2.11
N GLU A 116 -15.45 -11.18 1.56
CA GLU A 116 -14.23 -11.86 2.03
C GLU A 116 -13.00 -10.95 1.90
N ALA A 117 -12.82 -10.28 0.75
CA ALA A 117 -11.73 -9.33 0.56
C ALA A 117 -11.81 -8.17 1.56
N PHE A 118 -13.00 -7.61 1.81
CA PHE A 118 -13.19 -6.55 2.80
C PHE A 118 -12.94 -7.03 4.23
N ALA A 119 -13.25 -8.28 4.55
CA ALA A 119 -12.95 -8.85 5.86
C ALA A 119 -11.43 -8.97 6.07
N LEU A 120 -10.70 -9.46 5.06
CA LEU A 120 -9.24 -9.57 5.09
C LEU A 120 -8.56 -8.20 5.16
N ILE A 121 -8.97 -7.23 4.34
CA ILE A 121 -8.45 -5.85 4.39
C ILE A 121 -8.64 -5.25 5.80
N ARG A 122 -9.79 -5.47 6.45
CA ARG A 122 -10.00 -4.96 7.81
C ARG A 122 -9.13 -5.67 8.85
N GLN A 123 -8.78 -6.94 8.64
CA GLN A 123 -7.89 -7.69 9.52
C GLN A 123 -6.46 -7.20 9.38
N ASP A 124 -5.99 -7.08 8.13
CA ASP A 124 -4.70 -6.51 7.75
C ASP A 124 -4.47 -5.12 8.38
N ILE A 125 -5.42 -4.19 8.17
CA ILE A 125 -5.40 -2.85 8.80
C ILE A 125 -5.24 -2.94 10.33
N ARG A 126 -5.95 -3.85 11.00
CA ARG A 126 -5.86 -3.98 12.47
C ARG A 126 -4.49 -4.48 12.89
N ASP A 127 -3.99 -5.52 12.22
CA ASP A 127 -2.69 -6.10 12.54
C ASP A 127 -1.58 -5.05 12.33
N GLU A 128 -1.70 -4.22 11.30
CA GLU A 128 -0.79 -3.11 11.12
C GLU A 128 -0.91 -2.02 12.19
N GLU A 129 -2.12 -1.51 12.43
CA GLU A 129 -2.35 -0.36 13.32
C GLU A 129 -2.06 -0.68 14.78
N ASP A 130 -2.32 -1.92 15.20
CA ASP A 130 -2.21 -2.37 16.58
C ASP A 130 -0.84 -2.99 16.88
N GLU A 131 -0.21 -3.63 15.89
CA GLU A 131 1.01 -4.40 16.09
C GLU A 131 2.23 -3.83 15.34
N LEU A 132 2.18 -3.70 14.00
CA LEU A 132 3.39 -3.38 13.22
C LEU A 132 3.80 -1.90 13.33
N LEU A 133 2.85 -0.99 13.10
CA LEU A 133 3.12 0.45 13.01
C LEU A 133 3.56 1.08 14.35
N PRO A 134 3.07 0.65 15.53
CA PRO A 134 3.60 1.11 16.81
C PRO A 134 5.11 0.83 16.99
N ARG A 135 5.63 -0.29 16.48
CA ARG A 135 7.08 -0.60 16.56
C ARG A 135 7.94 0.43 15.82
N LEU A 136 7.44 0.98 14.71
CA LEU A 136 8.12 2.08 14.00
C LEU A 136 8.11 3.38 14.81
N ARG A 137 7.01 3.66 15.52
CA ARG A 137 6.92 4.82 16.42
C ARG A 137 7.97 4.74 17.52
N GLU A 138 8.14 3.56 18.11
CA GLU A 138 9.13 3.32 19.16
C GLU A 138 10.57 3.43 18.64
N ALA A 139 10.83 2.92 17.44
CA ALA A 139 12.17 2.88 16.86
C ALA A 139 12.71 4.24 16.35
N PHE A 140 11.82 5.18 15.98
CA PHE A 140 12.20 6.36 15.21
C PHE A 140 11.65 7.68 15.77
N ASP A 141 12.41 8.77 15.54
CA ASP A 141 11.94 10.13 15.81
C ASP A 141 11.01 10.65 14.71
N ASP A 142 10.32 11.76 14.97
CA ASP A 142 9.36 12.34 14.04
C ASP A 142 9.99 12.72 12.69
N ARG A 143 11.23 13.22 12.70
CA ARG A 143 11.95 13.59 11.48
C ARG A 143 12.17 12.37 10.60
N ARG A 144 12.52 11.24 11.21
CA ARG A 144 12.73 9.99 10.50
C ARG A 144 11.42 9.39 10.00
N LEU A 145 10.35 9.41 10.80
CA LEU A 145 9.02 8.96 10.37
C LEU A 145 8.49 9.81 9.19
N ARG A 146 8.71 11.12 9.17
CA ARG A 146 8.39 11.99 8.02
C ARG A 146 9.20 11.67 6.76
N ARG A 147 10.48 11.31 6.92
CA ARG A 147 11.31 10.88 5.78
C ARG A 147 10.86 9.55 5.19
N ILE A 148 10.49 8.59 6.04
CA ILE A 148 9.92 7.32 5.59
C ILE A 148 8.59 7.61 4.89
N GLY A 149 7.74 8.46 5.46
CA GLY A 149 6.47 8.86 4.85
C GLY A 149 6.64 9.51 3.46
N ALA A 150 7.63 10.38 3.29
CA ALA A 150 7.93 10.98 1.98
C ALA A 150 8.42 9.93 0.95
N ALA A 151 9.25 8.97 1.37
CA ALA A 151 9.69 7.90 0.49
C ALA A 151 8.54 6.97 0.09
N TRP A 152 7.71 6.56 1.06
CA TRP A 152 6.51 5.76 0.83
C TRP A 152 5.55 6.45 -0.14
N GLU A 153 5.29 7.75 0.03
CA GLU A 153 4.43 8.52 -0.88
C GLU A 153 4.98 8.56 -2.31
N ALA A 154 6.30 8.75 -2.46
CA ALA A 154 6.94 8.75 -3.76
C ALA A 154 6.84 7.38 -4.44
N VAL A 155 6.96 6.28 -3.69
CA VAL A 155 6.78 4.93 -4.23
C VAL A 155 5.32 4.66 -4.60
N ARG A 156 4.38 5.01 -3.72
CA ARG A 156 2.93 4.89 -3.97
C ARG A 156 2.52 5.55 -5.28
N ALA A 157 3.04 6.75 -5.57
CA ALA A 157 2.77 7.46 -6.82
C ALA A 157 3.22 6.71 -8.08
N THR A 158 4.08 5.70 -7.94
CA THR A 158 4.61 4.85 -9.02
C THR A 158 4.07 3.42 -8.98
N ALA A 159 3.19 3.11 -8.03
CA ALA A 159 2.60 1.79 -7.88
C ALA A 159 1.64 1.48 -9.03
N PRO A 160 1.51 0.19 -9.44
CA PRO A 160 0.40 -0.28 -10.28
C PRO A 160 -0.96 0.11 -9.69
N THR A 161 -1.97 0.25 -10.56
CA THR A 161 -3.34 0.57 -10.12
C THR A 161 -4.22 -0.67 -9.94
N HIS A 162 -3.75 -1.84 -10.40
CA HIS A 162 -4.45 -3.13 -10.37
C HIS A 162 -3.54 -4.29 -9.93
N PRO A 163 -4.11 -5.47 -9.58
CA PRO A 163 -3.31 -6.65 -9.25
C PRO A 163 -2.53 -7.15 -10.46
N HIS A 164 -1.23 -7.40 -10.26
CA HIS A 164 -0.37 -8.06 -11.25
C HIS A 164 0.26 -9.32 -10.65
N PRO A 165 -0.29 -10.53 -10.93
CA PRO A 165 0.16 -11.78 -10.30
C PRO A 165 1.64 -12.12 -10.50
N GLY A 166 2.27 -11.55 -11.54
CA GLY A 166 3.70 -11.77 -11.85
C GLY A 166 4.67 -10.81 -11.16
N VAL A 167 4.19 -9.86 -10.36
CA VAL A 167 5.02 -8.89 -9.63
C VAL A 167 5.40 -9.49 -8.27
N PRO A 168 6.70 -9.72 -8.00
CA PRO A 168 7.17 -10.11 -6.68
C PRO A 168 6.80 -9.06 -5.64
N ARG A 169 6.62 -9.46 -4.38
CA ARG A 169 6.32 -8.52 -3.28
C ARG A 169 7.53 -7.73 -2.80
N ARG A 170 8.72 -8.34 -2.82
CA ARG A 170 9.90 -7.77 -2.17
C ARG A 170 10.80 -6.94 -3.11
N PRO A 171 11.40 -5.85 -2.61
CA PRO A 171 12.37 -5.07 -3.37
C PRO A 171 13.73 -5.79 -3.50
N PRO A 172 14.50 -5.48 -4.56
CA PRO A 172 14.18 -4.50 -5.62
C PRO A 172 13.28 -5.04 -6.74
N ALA A 173 13.00 -6.35 -6.75
CA ALA A 173 12.30 -7.01 -7.85
C ALA A 173 10.87 -6.48 -8.06
N ASN A 174 10.17 -6.14 -6.97
CA ASN A 174 8.84 -5.54 -7.00
C ASN A 174 8.81 -4.20 -7.75
N VAL A 175 9.78 -3.30 -7.49
CA VAL A 175 9.91 -1.99 -8.16
C VAL A 175 10.26 -2.17 -9.63
N VAL A 176 11.23 -3.05 -9.92
CA VAL A 176 11.70 -3.31 -11.29
C VAL A 176 10.57 -3.81 -12.17
N ARG A 177 9.67 -4.65 -11.66
CA ARG A 177 8.53 -5.18 -12.43
C ARG A 177 7.27 -4.29 -12.34
N GLY A 178 6.97 -3.74 -11.17
CA GLY A 178 5.72 -3.01 -10.91
C GLY A 178 5.68 -1.61 -11.51
N VAL A 179 6.76 -0.83 -11.41
CA VAL A 179 6.75 0.57 -11.89
C VAL A 179 6.44 0.69 -13.38
N PRO A 180 7.03 -0.12 -14.29
CA PRO A 180 6.63 -0.10 -15.70
C PRO A 180 5.15 -0.45 -15.94
N LEU A 181 4.59 -1.40 -15.18
CA LEU A 181 3.17 -1.78 -15.30
C LEU A 181 2.24 -0.65 -14.89
N SER A 182 2.63 0.16 -13.91
CA SER A 182 1.84 1.31 -13.48
C SER A 182 1.61 2.36 -14.59
N VAL A 183 2.54 2.48 -15.54
CA VAL A 183 2.37 3.35 -16.70
C VAL A 183 1.35 2.74 -17.66
N PHE A 184 1.42 1.43 -17.88
CA PHE A 184 0.48 0.71 -18.72
C PHE A 184 -0.94 0.78 -18.15
N ASP A 185 -1.11 0.54 -16.85
CA ASP A 185 -2.41 0.58 -16.20
C ASP A 185 -3.04 1.97 -16.32
N ARG A 186 -2.31 3.05 -16.00
CA ARG A 186 -2.84 4.42 -16.13
C ARG A 186 -3.22 4.78 -17.56
N VAL A 187 -2.52 4.24 -18.57
CA VAL A 187 -2.90 4.40 -19.99
C VAL A 187 -4.21 3.65 -20.30
N ARG A 188 -4.38 2.44 -19.74
CA ARG A 188 -5.61 1.65 -19.86
C ARG A 188 -6.79 2.33 -19.15
N ASP A 189 -6.56 2.86 -17.96
CA ASP A 189 -7.58 3.52 -17.14
C ASP A 189 -8.02 4.86 -17.75
N ALA A 190 -7.13 5.51 -18.53
CA ALA A 190 -7.37 6.82 -19.15
C ALA A 190 -8.09 6.78 -20.53
N VAL A 191 -8.78 5.70 -20.92
CA VAL A 191 -9.51 5.68 -22.20
C VAL A 191 -10.85 6.44 -22.04
N SER A 192 -10.95 7.70 -22.46
CA SER A 192 -11.02 8.15 -23.86
C SER A 192 -10.05 9.28 -24.26
N GLY A 193 -9.43 9.16 -25.46
CA GLY A 193 -8.85 10.30 -26.20
C GLY A 193 -7.33 10.29 -26.52
N ILE A 194 -6.55 9.32 -26.01
CA ILE A 194 -5.07 9.37 -26.15
C ILE A 194 -4.57 8.58 -27.38
N SER A 195 -3.83 9.27 -28.26
CA SER A 195 -3.30 8.70 -29.51
C SER A 195 -2.25 7.61 -29.27
N PRO A 196 -2.05 6.66 -30.22
CA PRO A 196 -1.06 5.59 -30.10
C PRO A 196 0.37 6.08 -29.85
N THR A 197 0.74 7.24 -30.41
CA THR A 197 2.07 7.83 -30.30
C THR A 197 2.39 8.31 -28.88
N VAL A 198 1.38 8.80 -28.15
CA VAL A 198 1.51 9.22 -26.74
C VAL A 198 1.67 8.01 -25.81
N ARG A 199 1.07 6.86 -26.16
CA ARG A 199 1.23 5.60 -25.39
C ARG A 199 2.67 5.11 -25.40
N THR A 200 3.34 5.14 -26.56
CA THR A 200 4.73 4.69 -26.69
C THR A 200 5.70 5.61 -25.93
N ALA A 201 5.49 6.92 -25.98
CA ALA A 201 6.33 7.88 -25.23
C ALA A 201 6.21 7.71 -23.70
N LEU A 202 5.03 7.36 -23.19
CA LEU A 202 4.82 7.09 -21.76
C LEU A 202 5.56 5.83 -21.29
N THR A 203 5.67 4.78 -22.11
CA THR A 203 6.38 3.55 -21.70
C THR A 203 7.89 3.73 -21.48
N LEU A 204 8.52 4.70 -22.16
CA LEU A 204 9.96 4.96 -22.05
C LEU A 204 10.36 5.72 -20.77
N THR A 205 9.41 6.34 -20.04
CA THR A 205 9.70 7.04 -18.77
C THR A 205 9.69 6.12 -17.55
N GLY A 206 9.14 4.90 -17.64
CA GLY A 206 9.01 3.99 -16.49
C GLY A 206 10.33 3.47 -15.92
N THR A 207 11.37 3.26 -16.74
CA THR A 207 12.66 2.70 -16.31
C THR A 207 13.51 3.70 -15.52
N ALA A 208 13.56 4.96 -15.93
CA ALA A 208 14.25 6.02 -15.19
C ALA A 208 13.58 6.27 -13.83
N VAL A 209 12.24 6.23 -13.80
CA VAL A 209 11.46 6.33 -12.55
C VAL A 209 11.76 5.16 -11.62
N ALA A 210 11.82 3.92 -12.11
CA ALA A 210 12.15 2.75 -11.30
C ALA A 210 13.53 2.88 -10.61
N ALA A 211 14.55 3.39 -11.31
CA ALA A 211 15.88 3.60 -10.72
C ALA A 211 15.87 4.63 -9.58
N VAL A 212 15.12 5.73 -9.76
CA VAL A 212 14.94 6.75 -8.71
C VAL A 212 14.21 6.16 -7.49
N VAL A 213 13.15 5.37 -7.72
CA VAL A 213 12.40 4.69 -6.66
C VAL A 213 13.31 3.74 -5.88
N VAL A 214 14.12 2.91 -6.56
CA VAL A 214 15.09 2.03 -5.89
C VAL A 214 16.08 2.83 -5.03
N ALA A 215 16.59 3.96 -5.54
CA ALA A 215 17.50 4.82 -4.77
C ALA A 215 16.83 5.43 -3.52
N LEU A 216 15.57 5.85 -3.62
CA LEU A 216 14.78 6.33 -2.49
C LEU A 216 14.57 5.24 -1.44
N VAL A 217 14.24 4.02 -1.86
CA VAL A 217 14.14 2.85 -0.97
C VAL A 217 15.46 2.63 -0.25
N VAL A 218 16.58 2.51 -0.97
CA VAL A 218 17.90 2.28 -0.36
C VAL A 218 18.22 3.37 0.69
N ARG A 219 17.91 4.64 0.40
CA ARG A 219 18.10 5.74 1.34
C ARG A 219 17.15 5.67 2.54
N ALA A 220 15.89 5.32 2.32
CA ALA A 220 14.91 5.14 3.38
C ALA A 220 15.33 4.02 4.33
N VAL A 221 15.81 2.88 3.83
CA VAL A 221 16.14 1.71 4.64
C VAL A 221 17.51 1.83 5.35
N ARG A 222 18.42 2.72 4.91
CA ARG A 222 19.77 2.90 5.52
C ARG A 222 19.84 3.76 6.80
N GLY A 223 18.78 4.48 7.18
CA GLY A 223 18.86 5.37 8.35
C GLY A 223 18.91 4.59 9.69
N ARG A 224 19.82 4.99 10.57
CA ARG A 224 20.08 4.34 11.86
C ARG A 224 18.87 4.49 12.82
N PRO A 225 18.44 3.42 13.51
CA PRO A 225 17.45 3.52 14.59
C PRO A 225 18.02 4.28 15.78
N ARG A 226 17.15 4.72 16.70
CA ARG A 226 17.62 5.26 17.99
C ARG A 226 18.43 4.17 18.70
N ARG A 227 19.65 4.48 19.16
CA ARG A 227 20.36 3.57 20.07
C ARG A 227 19.49 3.42 21.32
N ALA A 228 19.12 2.19 21.66
CA ALA A 228 18.55 1.90 22.97
C ALA A 228 19.53 2.48 24.00
N ARG A 229 19.04 3.39 24.86
CA ARG A 229 19.82 3.82 26.02
C ARG A 229 19.92 2.58 26.90
N GLY A 230 21.09 1.95 26.93
CA GLY A 230 21.38 0.89 27.89
C GLY A 230 21.16 1.45 29.30
N SER A 231 20.23 0.84 30.02
CA SER A 231 20.14 0.97 31.47
C SER A 231 21.35 0.27 32.06
N THR A 232 22.36 1.06 32.44
CA THR A 232 23.36 0.67 33.44
C THR A 232 22.79 0.92 34.83
#